data_AF-A0A350M6G1-F1
#
_entry.id   AF-A0A350M6G1-F1
#
_cell.length_a   1.000
_cell.length_b   1.000
_cell.length_c   1.000
_cell.angle_alpha   90.00
_cell.angle_beta   90.00
_cell.angle_gamma   90.00
#
_symmetry.space_group_name_H-M   'P 1'
#
loop_
_entity.id
_entity.type
_entity.pdbx_description
1 polymer ?
#
loop_
_entity_poly.entity_id
_entity_poly.type
_entity_poly.pdbx_seq_one_letter_code
_entity_poly.pdbx_strand_id
1 'polypeptide(L)'
;VDAERDITADWIRNSTIQGYIEGIESKHTLLIADACFGGGIFKTRAAFEDASKSVKNLYRYPSRKAMTSGMLNEVPDKSVFMESLVRHLNDNQEKFLPSMNLFMQFRETVMNNSFNAPQYGTIHNTGDQGGDFIFIKK
;
A
#
# COMPACT_ATOMS: atom_id res chain seq x y z
N VAL A 1 17.50 12.94 11.60
CA VAL A 1 18.49 11.87 11.80
C VAL A 1 18.00 10.70 11.00
N ASP A 2 18.83 10.20 10.07
CA ASP A 2 18.51 9.02 9.28
C ASP A 2 18.77 7.78 10.12
N ALA A 3 17.98 6.72 9.92
CA ALA A 3 18.09 5.52 10.72
C ALA A 3 19.35 4.72 10.34
N GLU A 4 20.22 4.46 11.32
CA GLU A 4 21.41 3.62 11.12
C GLU A 4 21.10 2.14 11.37
N ARG A 5 21.78 1.24 10.65
CA ARG A 5 21.49 -0.20 10.74
C ARG A 5 21.71 -0.77 12.14
N ASP A 6 22.65 -0.20 12.90
CA ASP A 6 23.05 -0.72 14.21
C ASP A 6 22.33 -0.02 15.38
N ILE A 7 21.54 1.03 15.09
CA ILE A 7 20.82 1.82 16.09
C ILE A 7 19.33 1.52 15.99
N THR A 8 18.92 0.44 16.67
CA THR A 8 17.50 0.02 16.70
C THR A 8 16.55 1.06 17.31
N ALA A 9 17.06 2.08 18.00
CA ALA A 9 16.29 3.21 18.50
C ALA A 9 15.74 4.11 17.38
N ASP A 10 16.39 4.12 16.21
CA ASP A 10 15.97 4.93 15.06
C ASP A 10 14.97 4.18 14.15
N TRP A 11 14.65 2.93 14.49
CA TRP A 11 13.79 2.07 13.67
C TRP A 11 12.36 2.11 14.19
N ILE A 12 11.41 2.33 13.28
CA ILE A 12 9.98 2.17 13.59
C ILE A 12 9.61 0.71 13.39
N ARG A 13 9.14 0.05 14.45
CA ARG A 13 8.69 -1.34 14.39
C ARG A 13 7.38 -1.45 13.63
N ASN A 14 7.19 -2.56 12.92
CA ASN A 14 5.93 -2.91 12.24
C ASN A 14 4.73 -2.90 13.19
N SER A 15 4.88 -3.37 14.42
CA SER A 15 3.83 -3.34 15.45
C SER A 15 3.48 -1.92 15.88
N THR A 16 4.46 -1.01 15.91
CA THR A 16 4.23 0.42 16.19
C THR A 16 3.40 1.05 15.07
N ILE A 17 3.72 0.77 13.81
CA ILE A 17 2.93 1.23 12.65
C ILE A 17 1.51 0.67 12.71
N GLN A 18 1.33 -0.61 13.04
CA GLN A 18 0.00 -1.21 13.23
C GLN A 18 -0.79 -0.49 14.31
N GLY A 19 -0.21 -0.27 15.49
CA GLY A 19 -0.88 0.43 16.60
C GLY A 19 -1.27 1.87 16.23
N TYR A 20 -0.43 2.59 15.49
CA TYR A 20 -0.79 3.91 14.96
C TYR A 20 -1.95 3.82 13.98
N ILE A 21 -1.96 2.86 13.06
CA ILE A 21 -3.03 2.70 12.07
C ILE A 21 -4.35 2.29 12.71
N GLU A 22 -4.32 1.45 13.74
CA GLU A 22 -5.50 1.12 14.55
C GLU A 22 -6.09 2.35 15.23
N GLY A 23 -5.25 3.24 15.77
CA GLY A 23 -5.66 4.47 16.45
C GLY A 23 -6.10 5.63 15.54
N ILE A 24 -5.91 5.55 14.22
CA ILE A 24 -6.34 6.60 13.29
C ILE A 24 -7.87 6.57 13.12
N GLU A 25 -8.53 7.65 13.54
CA GLU A 25 -9.97 7.88 13.36
C GLU A 25 -10.33 8.25 11.91
N SER A 26 -10.19 7.30 10.99
CA SER A 26 -10.59 7.45 9.59
C SER A 26 -11.52 6.32 9.15
N LYS A 27 -12.33 6.53 8.11
CA LYS A 27 -13.05 5.41 7.47
C LYS A 27 -12.09 4.53 6.66
N HIS A 28 -11.15 5.14 5.94
CA HIS A 28 -10.21 4.45 5.08
C HIS A 28 -8.80 4.99 5.33
N THR A 29 -7.86 4.09 5.62
CA THR A 29 -6.43 4.39 5.78
C THR A 29 -5.66 3.56 4.76
N LEU A 30 -4.81 4.24 3.98
CA LEU A 30 -3.87 3.62 3.06
C LEU A 30 -2.45 4.02 3.50
N LEU A 31 -1.65 3.02 3.87
CA LEU A 31 -0.21 3.19 4.08
C LEU A 31 0.52 2.94 2.76
N ILE A 32 1.34 3.89 2.34
CA ILE A 32 2.22 3.74 1.18
C ILE A 32 3.64 3.89 1.71
N ALA A 33 4.50 2.90 1.45
CA ALA A 33 5.85 2.95 1.96
C ALA A 33 6.85 2.31 1.01
N ASP A 34 7.90 3.06 0.69
CA ASP A 34 8.99 2.60 -0.15
C ASP A 34 10.06 1.88 0.67
N ALA A 35 9.68 0.72 1.21
CA ALA A 35 10.54 -0.09 2.05
C ALA A 35 10.15 -1.57 2.00
N CYS A 36 11.03 -2.43 2.51
CA CYS A 36 10.74 -3.83 2.74
C CYS A 36 9.81 -4.01 3.95
N PHE A 37 8.55 -4.38 3.71
CA PHE A 37 7.68 -4.88 4.77
C PHE A 37 7.69 -6.41 4.76
N GLY A 38 8.57 -6.99 5.58
CA GLY A 38 8.71 -8.43 5.71
C GLY A 38 7.49 -9.09 6.35
N GLY A 39 6.63 -9.70 5.54
CA GLY A 39 5.91 -10.95 5.83
C GLY A 39 4.85 -11.01 6.95
N GLY A 40 4.74 -10.04 7.85
CA GLY A 40 3.86 -10.12 9.03
C GLY A 40 2.69 -9.13 9.07
N ILE A 41 2.75 -8.03 8.30
CA ILE A 41 1.70 -7.02 8.32
C ILE A 41 0.55 -7.35 7.37
N PHE A 42 0.84 -8.00 6.24
CA PHE A 42 -0.15 -8.19 5.18
C PHE A 42 -0.99 -9.45 5.35
N LYS A 43 -2.32 -9.29 5.38
CA LYS A 43 -3.25 -10.39 5.11
C LYS A 43 -3.46 -10.48 3.61
N THR A 44 -2.85 -11.48 2.98
CA THR A 44 -3.14 -11.87 1.61
C THR A 44 -4.50 -12.58 1.57
N ARG A 45 -5.59 -11.82 1.67
CA ARG A 45 -6.92 -12.35 1.34
C ARG A 45 -6.95 -12.54 -0.18
N ALA A 46 -6.67 -13.74 -0.69
CA ALA A 46 -6.91 -14.23 -2.06
C ALA A 46 -7.32 -13.13 -3.08
N ALA A 47 -6.47 -12.13 -3.29
CA ALA A 47 -6.90 -10.79 -3.73
C ALA A 47 -7.17 -10.69 -5.24
N PHE A 48 -7.25 -11.85 -5.89
CA PHE A 48 -7.28 -11.98 -7.34
C PHE A 48 -8.62 -12.50 -7.87
N GLU A 49 -9.60 -12.84 -7.02
CA GLU A 49 -10.75 -13.62 -7.51
C GLU A 49 -12.01 -12.86 -7.93
N ASP A 50 -12.21 -11.55 -7.71
CA ASP A 50 -13.47 -10.93 -8.17
C ASP A 50 -13.40 -9.42 -8.41
N ALA A 51 -12.87 -9.04 -9.57
CA ALA A 51 -12.95 -7.68 -10.09
C ALA A 51 -14.29 -7.43 -10.82
N SER A 52 -15.37 -7.25 -10.03
CA SER A 52 -16.55 -6.46 -10.44
C SER A 52 -17.35 -5.88 -9.25
N LYS A 53 -16.73 -5.75 -8.06
CA LYS A 53 -17.41 -5.11 -6.92
C LYS A 53 -17.55 -3.62 -7.17
N SER A 54 -18.79 -3.11 -7.14
CA SER A 54 -19.06 -1.69 -7.29
C SER A 54 -18.28 -0.86 -6.26
N VAL A 55 -17.69 0.26 -6.68
CA VAL A 55 -16.92 1.19 -5.80
C VAL A 55 -17.69 1.55 -4.53
N LYS A 56 -19.03 1.64 -4.61
CA LYS A 56 -19.92 1.87 -3.46
C LYS A 56 -19.79 0.80 -2.37
N ASN A 57 -19.65 -0.47 -2.76
CA ASN A 57 -19.48 -1.57 -1.81
C ASN A 57 -18.10 -1.52 -1.14
N LEU A 58 -17.04 -1.19 -1.89
CA LEU A 58 -15.70 -1.01 -1.33
C LEU A 58 -15.62 0.19 -0.39
N TYR A 59 -16.30 1.29 -0.73
CA TYR A 59 -16.37 2.48 0.10
C TYR A 59 -17.25 2.29 1.35
N ARG A 60 -18.14 1.29 1.38
CA ARG A 60 -19.08 1.09 2.50
C ARG A 60 -18.35 0.72 3.79
N TYR A 61 -17.40 -0.21 3.71
CA TYR A 61 -16.74 -0.81 4.86
C TYR A 61 -15.41 -0.13 5.17
N PRO A 62 -15.05 0.06 6.45
CA PRO A 62 -13.72 0.51 6.85
C PRO A 62 -12.58 -0.29 6.21
N SER A 63 -11.50 0.39 5.83
CA SER A 63 -10.34 -0.25 5.18
C SER A 63 -9.01 0.24 5.75
N ARG A 64 -8.09 -0.71 6.01
CA ARG A 64 -6.70 -0.50 6.43
C ARG A 64 -5.80 -1.26 5.46
N LYS A 65 -5.42 -0.56 4.39
CA LYS A 65 -4.62 -1.13 3.30
C LYS A 65 -3.21 -0.61 3.36
N ALA A 66 -2.28 -1.39 2.85
CA ALA A 66 -0.93 -0.94 2.60
C ALA A 66 -0.45 -1.34 1.20
N MET A 67 0.44 -0.53 0.63
CA MET A 67 1.22 -0.87 -0.54
C MET A 67 2.68 -0.51 -0.37
N THR A 68 3.58 -1.38 -0.83
CA THR A 68 5.01 -1.25 -0.60
C THR A 68 5.82 -1.64 -1.83
N SER A 69 7.05 -1.14 -1.94
CA SER A 69 7.97 -1.51 -3.02
C SER A 69 8.51 -2.94 -2.87
N GLY A 70 8.56 -3.50 -1.65
CA GLY A 70 8.90 -4.92 -1.43
C GLY A 70 10.34 -5.28 -1.79
N MET A 71 11.29 -4.50 -1.29
CA MET A 71 12.58 -4.31 -1.95
C MET A 71 13.71 -5.34 -1.85
N LEU A 72 13.87 -6.27 -0.93
CA LEU A 72 15.09 -7.12 -0.75
C LEU A 72 16.48 -6.42 -0.63
N ASN A 73 16.85 -5.41 -1.43
CA ASN A 73 18.16 -4.74 -1.48
C ASN A 73 18.06 -3.19 -1.46
N GLU A 74 19.21 -2.49 -1.43
CA GLU A 74 19.31 -1.02 -1.31
C GLU A 74 18.59 -0.22 -2.42
N VAL A 75 18.07 0.94 -2.04
CA VAL A 75 17.25 1.83 -2.89
C VAL A 75 18.16 2.56 -3.88
N PRO A 76 18.00 2.39 -5.20
CA PRO A 76 18.61 3.32 -6.15
C PRO A 76 18.00 4.71 -5.93
N ASP A 77 18.77 5.79 -6.14
CA ASP A 77 18.36 7.20 -5.89
C ASP A 77 16.97 7.58 -6.44
N LYS A 78 16.45 6.82 -7.42
CA LYS A 78 15.07 6.93 -7.91
C LYS A 78 14.29 5.63 -7.69
N SER A 79 13.19 5.76 -6.96
CA SER A 79 12.24 4.66 -6.75
C SER A 79 11.30 4.48 -7.93
N VAL A 80 11.47 3.38 -8.66
CA VAL A 80 10.55 2.94 -9.73
C VAL A 80 9.12 2.76 -9.20
N PHE A 81 8.97 2.35 -7.93
CA PHE A 81 7.66 2.20 -7.28
C PHE A 81 6.97 3.55 -7.11
N MET A 82 7.66 4.54 -6.52
CA MET A 82 7.10 5.88 -6.34
C MET A 82 6.83 6.57 -7.68
N GLU A 83 7.75 6.49 -8.62
CA GLU A 83 7.60 7.08 -9.95
C GLU A 83 6.36 6.51 -10.67
N SER A 84 6.19 5.19 -10.61
CA SER A 84 5.06 4.54 -11.25
C SER A 84 3.73 4.87 -10.56
N LEU A 85 3.71 4.93 -9.22
CA LEU A 85 2.54 5.36 -8.44
C LEU A 85 2.09 6.77 -8.84
N VAL A 86 3.01 7.73 -8.85
CA VAL A 86 2.73 9.13 -9.16
C VAL A 86 2.25 9.29 -10.61
N ARG A 87 2.91 8.62 -11.56
CA ARG A 87 2.51 8.62 -12.97
C ARG A 87 1.05 8.16 -13.13
N HIS A 88 0.70 7.01 -12.58
CA HIS A 88 -0.65 6.46 -12.72
C HIS A 88 -1.72 7.30 -12.02
N LEU A 89 -1.39 7.97 -10.91
CA LEU A 89 -2.29 8.94 -10.27
C LEU A 89 -2.53 10.17 -11.15
N ASN A 90 -1.49 10.69 -11.81
CA ASN A 90 -1.59 11.87 -12.69
C ASN A 90 -2.36 11.55 -13.97
N ASP A 91 -2.13 10.38 -14.55
CA ASP A 91 -2.75 9.97 -15.82
C ASP A 91 -4.19 9.47 -15.65
N ASN A 92 -4.61 9.19 -14.40
CA ASN A 92 -5.94 8.68 -14.08
C ASN A 92 -7.06 9.63 -14.55
N GLN A 93 -8.01 9.10 -15.31
CA GLN A 93 -9.22 9.80 -15.73
C GLN A 93 -10.47 9.40 -14.93
N GLU A 94 -10.39 8.36 -14.11
CA GLU A 94 -11.52 7.88 -13.31
C GLU A 94 -11.84 8.84 -12.16
N LYS A 95 -13.13 9.13 -11.94
CA LYS A 95 -13.56 9.97 -10.81
C LYS A 95 -13.29 9.29 -9.46
N PHE A 96 -13.41 7.96 -9.42
CA PHE A 96 -13.22 7.14 -8.23
C PHE A 96 -12.29 5.97 -8.56
N LEU A 97 -11.10 5.96 -7.96
CA LEU A 97 -10.10 4.94 -8.21
C LEU A 97 -9.78 4.17 -6.93
N PRO A 98 -10.20 2.89 -6.80
CA PRO A 98 -9.78 2.03 -5.71
C PRO A 98 -8.26 1.87 -5.67
N SER A 99 -7.66 1.87 -4.48
CA SER A 99 -6.22 1.71 -4.29
C SER A 99 -5.70 0.37 -4.79
N MET A 100 -6.52 -0.69 -4.71
CA MET A 100 -6.18 -1.97 -5.33
C MET A 100 -6.05 -1.86 -6.85
N ASN A 101 -6.98 -1.16 -7.51
CA ASN A 101 -6.95 -0.99 -8.96
C ASN A 101 -5.72 -0.18 -9.40
N LEU A 102 -5.43 0.92 -8.70
CA LEU A 102 -4.22 1.71 -8.92
C LEU A 102 -2.96 0.86 -8.81
N PHE A 103 -2.85 0.07 -7.72
CA PHE A 103 -1.71 -0.81 -7.51
C PHE A 103 -1.55 -1.83 -8.64
N MET A 104 -2.64 -2.47 -9.05
CA MET A 104 -2.63 -3.47 -10.12
C MET A 104 -2.16 -2.89 -11.46
N GLN A 105 -2.45 -1.62 -11.75
CA GLN A 105 -2.01 -0.98 -13.00
C GLN A 105 -0.49 -0.85 -13.08
N PHE A 106 0.17 -0.47 -11.99
CA PHE A 106 1.61 -0.18 -12.04
C PHE A 106 2.50 -1.33 -11.54
N ARG A 107 1.91 -2.36 -10.90
CA ARG A 107 2.64 -3.53 -10.38
C ARG A 107 3.52 -4.18 -11.44
N GLU A 108 2.96 -4.44 -12.62
CA GLU A 108 3.69 -5.07 -13.73
C GLU A 108 4.86 -4.19 -14.20
N THR A 109 4.66 -2.88 -14.29
CA THR A 109 5.74 -1.94 -14.64
C THR A 109 6.89 -2.00 -13.63
N VAL A 110 6.59 -2.06 -12.34
CA VAL A 110 7.62 -2.12 -11.29
C VAL A 110 8.36 -3.46 -11.35
N MET A 111 7.65 -4.57 -11.49
CA MET A 111 8.26 -5.91 -11.58
C MET A 111 9.13 -6.10 -12.83
N ASN A 112 8.80 -5.44 -13.93
CA ASN A 112 9.57 -5.55 -15.18
C ASN A 112 10.79 -4.61 -15.22
N ASN A 113 10.77 -3.51 -14.48
CA ASN A 113 11.83 -2.48 -14.53
C ASN A 113 12.72 -2.45 -13.28
N SER A 114 12.52 -3.36 -12.33
CA SER A 114 13.32 -3.42 -11.11
C SER A 114 13.30 -4.82 -10.48
N PHE A 115 14.19 -5.07 -9.52
CA PHE A 115 14.17 -6.29 -8.69
C PHE A 115 13.12 -6.21 -7.57
N ASN A 116 12.31 -5.16 -7.54
CA ASN A 116 11.33 -4.93 -6.49
C ASN A 116 10.12 -5.86 -6.70
N ALA A 117 9.65 -6.45 -5.61
CA ALA A 117 8.44 -7.26 -5.60
C ALA A 117 7.34 -6.49 -4.84
N PRO A 118 6.70 -5.49 -5.47
CA PRO A 118 5.76 -4.62 -4.78
C PRO A 118 4.59 -5.44 -4.23
N GLN A 119 4.13 -5.05 -3.04
CA GLN A 119 3.10 -5.76 -2.30
C GLN A 119 1.91 -4.85 -2.02
N TYR A 120 0.72 -5.42 -2.07
CA TYR A 120 -0.53 -4.79 -1.64
C TYR A 120 -1.27 -5.73 -0.72
N GLY A 121 -1.88 -5.20 0.34
CA GLY A 121 -2.70 -6.02 1.19
C GLY A 121 -3.37 -5.27 2.33
N THR A 122 -4.06 -6.06 3.14
CA THR A 122 -4.70 -5.57 4.37
C THR A 122 -3.71 -5.60 5.51
N ILE A 123 -3.69 -4.56 6.34
CA ILE A 123 -2.85 -4.49 7.54
C ILE A 123 -3.53 -5.30 8.65
N HIS A 124 -2.91 -6.40 9.07
CA HIS A 124 -3.46 -7.28 10.12
C HIS A 124 -3.71 -6.54 11.43
N ASN A 125 -4.75 -6.94 12.16
CA ASN A 125 -5.08 -6.45 13.51
C ASN A 125 -5.28 -4.92 13.61
N THR A 126 -5.80 -4.28 12.57
CA THR A 126 -6.06 -2.81 12.57
C THR A 126 -7.51 -2.43 12.29
N GLY A 127 -8.43 -3.41 12.35
CA GLY A 127 -9.88 -3.15 12.18
C GLY A 127 -10.36 -3.03 10.73
N ASP A 128 -9.63 -3.54 9.73
CA ASP A 128 -10.11 -3.63 8.35
C ASP A 128 -11.36 -4.52 8.24
N GLN A 129 -12.38 -4.04 7.54
CA GLN A 129 -13.67 -4.73 7.36
C GLN A 129 -13.93 -5.14 5.90
N GLY A 130 -12.90 -5.14 5.04
CA GLY A 130 -12.99 -5.57 3.65
C GLY A 130 -13.38 -4.48 2.65
N GLY A 131 -13.35 -3.20 3.05
CA GLY A 131 -13.44 -2.08 2.11
C GLY A 131 -12.13 -1.81 1.36
N ASP A 132 -12.07 -0.69 0.66
CA ASP A 132 -10.84 -0.20 0.01
C ASP A 132 -10.66 1.32 0.15
N PHE A 133 -9.43 1.80 0.05
CA PHE A 133 -9.19 3.25 -0.04
C PHE A 133 -9.51 3.71 -1.46
N ILE A 134 -10.25 4.82 -1.60
CA ILE A 134 -10.69 5.33 -2.91
C ILE A 134 -10.08 6.72 -3.13
N PHE A 135 -9.26 6.85 -4.17
CA PHE A 135 -8.81 8.15 -4.65
C PHE A 135 -9.94 8.86 -5.40
N ILE A 136 -10.14 10.14 -5.11
CA ILE A 136 -11.18 10.98 -5.72
C ILE A 136 -10.49 12.08 -6.53
N LYS A 137 -10.65 12.03 -7.86
CA LYS A 137 -10.17 13.11 -8.74
C LYS A 137 -11.02 14.35 -8.50
N LYS A 138 -10.41 15.49 -8.16
CA LYS A 138 -11.14 16.75 -7.94
C LYS A 138 -11.53 17.38 -9.26
#